data_AF-A0A1C3NBA6-F1
#
_entry.id   AF-A0A1C3NBA6-F1
#
_cell.length_a   1.000
_cell.length_b   1.000
_cell.length_c   1.000
_cell.angle_alpha   90.00
_cell.angle_beta   90.00
_cell.angle_gamma   90.00
#
_symmetry.space_group_name_H-M   'P 1'
#
loop_
_entity.id
_entity.type
_entity.pdbx_description
1 polymer ?
#
loop_
_entity_poly.entity_id
_entity_poly.type
_entity_poly.pdbx_seq_one_letter_code
_entity_poly.pdbx_strand_id
1 'polypeptide(L)'
;MADADAGPAELRSRLRGVRWGPTLLGLAVLLAGLSYATAIAGYKWHLHSKAERLRAEGVRVQAVVGRREDTVGRGGGTDTVRVWYDHAGVAYSKRILCGSAGGCTEEPPPTMTLWVDPERPDEFVAENGNTDDSVFVLNAWGGIPFGLGFAVIGGFIVLTGVMPERSRVRRLPPRGPGSPRIRRTGRARRTRARRR
;
A
#
# COMPACT_ATOMS: atom_id res chain seq x y z
N MET A 1 41.21 -8.06 24.28
CA MET A 1 40.25 -7.15 24.95
C MET A 1 40.63 -5.72 24.58
N ALA A 2 40.11 -5.21 23.48
CA ALA A 2 40.20 -3.80 23.09
C ALA A 2 39.04 -3.51 22.13
N ASP A 3 38.60 -2.25 22.11
CA ASP A 3 37.48 -1.65 21.36
C ASP A 3 36.11 -1.67 22.06
N ALA A 4 35.97 -0.81 23.09
CA ALA A 4 34.68 -0.39 23.61
C ALA A 4 34.45 1.15 23.57
N ASP A 5 35.41 1.96 23.12
CA ASP A 5 35.32 3.43 23.14
C ASP A 5 35.23 4.03 21.73
N ALA A 6 34.30 3.54 20.92
CA ALA A 6 33.82 4.32 19.76
C ALA A 6 33.04 5.54 20.30
N GLY A 7 33.77 6.61 20.61
CA GLY A 7 33.24 7.77 21.32
C GLY A 7 32.09 8.47 20.57
N PRO A 8 31.27 9.27 21.28
CA PRO A 8 30.10 9.96 20.72
C PRO A 8 30.41 10.88 19.53
N ALA A 9 31.68 11.26 19.33
CA ALA A 9 32.14 12.01 18.18
C ALA A 9 32.13 11.21 16.87
N GLU A 10 32.43 9.90 16.91
CA GLU A 10 32.44 9.03 15.72
C GLU A 10 31.00 8.69 15.28
N LEU A 11 30.10 8.47 16.25
CA LEU A 11 28.67 8.35 15.99
C LEU A 11 28.11 9.61 15.32
N ARG A 12 28.45 10.79 15.84
CA ARG A 12 28.02 12.07 15.24
C ARG A 12 28.60 12.29 13.84
N SER A 13 29.82 11.84 13.54
CA SER A 13 30.40 12.01 12.20
C SER A 13 29.72 11.10 11.17
N ARG A 14 29.41 9.85 11.53
CA ARG A 14 28.64 8.93 10.67
C ARG A 14 27.22 9.42 10.39
N LEU A 15 26.56 10.04 11.37
CA LEU A 15 25.19 10.56 11.23
C LEU A 15 25.09 11.85 10.38
N ARG A 16 26.19 12.58 10.14
CA ARG A 16 26.18 13.78 9.28
C ARG A 16 26.03 13.47 7.79
N GLY A 17 26.35 12.25 7.36
CA GLY A 17 26.19 11.83 5.97
C GLY A 17 24.77 11.41 5.60
N VAL A 18 23.88 11.27 6.59
CA VAL A 18 22.52 10.76 6.38
C VAL A 18 21.58 11.88 5.96
N ARG A 19 20.86 11.64 4.86
CA ARG A 19 19.81 12.55 4.38
C ARG A 19 18.50 12.26 5.13
N TRP A 20 18.43 12.74 6.37
CA TRP A 20 17.34 12.45 7.31
C TRP A 20 15.93 12.65 6.73
N GLY A 21 15.68 13.71 5.97
CA GLY A 21 14.36 13.97 5.37
C GLY A 21 13.90 12.81 4.47
N PRO A 22 14.62 12.52 3.37
CA PRO A 22 14.36 11.35 2.52
C PRO A 22 14.34 10.03 3.30
N THR A 23 15.27 9.80 4.23
CA THR A 23 15.32 8.56 5.00
C THR A 23 14.06 8.34 5.85
N LEU A 24 13.57 9.38 6.53
CA LEU A 24 12.34 9.30 7.33
C LEU A 24 11.11 9.06 6.45
N LEU A 25 11.02 9.73 5.30
CA LEU A 25 9.95 9.49 4.34
C LEU A 25 9.99 8.05 3.81
N GLY A 26 11.17 7.57 3.42
CA GLY A 26 11.36 6.19 2.96
C GLY A 26 10.94 5.18 4.03
N LEU A 27 11.31 5.42 5.29
CA LEU A 27 10.93 4.57 6.42
C LEU A 27 9.42 4.57 6.63
N ALA A 28 8.77 5.74 6.57
CA ALA A 28 7.31 5.84 6.69
C ALA A 28 6.59 5.05 5.58
N VAL A 29 7.04 5.19 4.33
CA VAL A 29 6.49 4.45 3.18
C VAL A 29 6.73 2.94 3.32
N LEU A 30 7.94 2.54 3.75
CA LEU A 30 8.29 1.14 4.00
C LEU A 30 7.34 0.51 5.02
N LEU A 31 7.18 1.16 6.18
CA LEU A 31 6.36 0.67 7.27
C LEU A 31 4.89 0.62 6.87
N ALA A 32 4.37 1.65 6.20
CA ALA A 32 3.00 1.67 5.70
C ALA A 32 2.72 0.53 4.71
N GLY A 33 3.65 0.25 3.79
CA GLY A 33 3.54 -0.86 2.84
C GLY A 33 3.52 -2.23 3.51
N LEU A 34 4.44 -2.45 4.47
CA LEU A 34 4.51 -3.68 5.25
C LEU A 34 3.30 -3.89 6.16
N SER A 35 2.84 -2.83 6.85
CA SER A 35 1.65 -2.91 7.69
C SER A 35 0.40 -3.22 6.88
N TYR A 36 0.28 -2.66 5.67
CA TYR A 36 -0.83 -2.94 4.79
C TYR A 36 -0.83 -4.39 4.30
N ALA A 37 0.32 -4.90 3.84
CA ALA A 37 0.46 -6.28 3.38
C ALA A 37 0.18 -7.30 4.50
N THR A 38 0.70 -7.05 5.71
CA THR A 38 0.48 -7.91 6.88
C THR A 38 -0.97 -7.87 7.36
N ALA A 39 -1.62 -6.70 7.34
CA ALA A 39 -3.04 -6.58 7.67
C ALA A 39 -3.92 -7.42 6.72
N ILE A 40 -3.64 -7.40 5.41
CA ILE A 40 -4.36 -8.23 4.44
C ILE A 40 -4.12 -9.72 4.70
N ALA A 41 -2.87 -10.13 4.92
CA ALA A 41 -2.55 -11.53 5.19
C ALA A 41 -3.23 -12.03 6.49
N GLY A 42 -3.19 -11.24 7.56
CA GLY A 42 -3.87 -11.56 8.82
C GLY A 42 -5.40 -11.61 8.65
N TYR A 43 -5.96 -10.69 7.87
CA TYR A 43 -7.39 -10.70 7.55
C TYR A 43 -7.80 -11.96 6.76
N LYS A 44 -7.00 -12.37 5.78
CA LYS A 44 -7.22 -13.61 5.02
C LYS A 44 -7.15 -14.85 5.91
N TRP A 45 -6.18 -14.89 6.82
CA TRP A 45 -6.07 -15.96 7.81
C TRP A 45 -7.32 -16.03 8.70
N HIS A 46 -7.77 -14.87 9.19
CA HIS A 46 -9.00 -14.79 9.99
C HIS A 46 -10.21 -15.32 9.22
N LEU A 47 -10.42 -14.88 7.97
CA LEU A 47 -11.52 -15.37 7.13
C LEU A 47 -11.46 -16.88 6.90
N HIS A 48 -10.26 -17.42 6.68
CA HIS A 48 -10.08 -18.85 6.53
C HIS A 48 -10.47 -19.62 7.80
N SER A 49 -9.98 -19.17 8.97
CA SER A 49 -10.33 -19.78 10.26
C SER A 49 -11.83 -19.68 10.58
N LYS A 50 -12.46 -18.55 10.28
CA LYS A 50 -13.91 -18.34 10.42
C LYS A 50 -14.67 -19.32 9.51
N ALA A 51 -14.26 -19.43 8.25
CA ALA A 51 -14.89 -20.34 7.29
C ALA A 51 -14.75 -21.82 7.70
N GLU A 52 -13.60 -22.25 8.23
CA GLU A 52 -13.42 -23.60 8.75
C GLU A 52 -14.30 -23.87 9.97
N ARG A 53 -14.29 -22.96 10.96
CA ARG A 53 -15.17 -23.04 12.15
C ARG A 53 -16.63 -23.18 11.75
N LEU A 54 -17.12 -22.29 10.89
CA LEU A 54 -18.52 -22.29 10.46
C LEU A 54 -18.89 -23.55 9.66
N ARG A 55 -17.99 -24.09 8.84
CA ARG A 55 -18.27 -25.36 8.14
C ARG A 55 -18.36 -26.55 9.09
N ALA A 56 -17.58 -26.53 10.17
CA ALA A 56 -17.54 -27.60 11.16
C ALA A 56 -18.71 -27.52 12.15
N GLU A 57 -19.02 -26.33 12.65
CA GLU A 57 -19.92 -26.11 13.79
C GLU A 57 -21.21 -25.37 13.41
N GLY A 58 -21.23 -24.70 12.26
CA GLY A 58 -22.34 -23.86 11.84
C GLY A 58 -23.57 -24.65 11.39
N VAL A 59 -24.73 -24.01 11.56
CA VAL A 59 -26.01 -24.57 11.13
C VAL A 59 -26.21 -24.32 9.63
N ARG A 60 -26.57 -25.36 8.90
CA ARG A 60 -26.85 -25.25 7.47
C ARG A 60 -28.20 -24.58 7.25
N VAL A 61 -28.20 -23.49 6.49
CA VAL A 61 -29.39 -22.73 6.11
C VAL A 61 -29.41 -22.57 4.60
N GLN A 62 -30.58 -22.68 4.00
CA GLN A 62 -30.76 -22.34 2.58
C GLN A 62 -30.95 -20.85 2.42
N ALA A 63 -30.13 -20.23 1.57
CA ALA A 63 -30.26 -18.84 1.21
C ALA A 63 -30.74 -18.67 -0.22
N VAL A 64 -31.61 -17.70 -0.44
CA VAL A 64 -32.02 -17.25 -1.77
C VAL A 64 -31.01 -16.21 -2.24
N VAL A 65 -30.50 -16.41 -3.45
CA VAL A 65 -29.64 -15.46 -4.13
C VAL A 65 -30.51 -14.59 -5.01
N GLY A 66 -30.49 -13.29 -4.77
CA GLY A 66 -31.27 -12.34 -5.57
C GLY A 66 -30.35 -11.40 -6.34
N ARG A 67 -30.89 -10.23 -6.67
CA ARG A 67 -30.40 -9.39 -7.77
C ARG A 67 -28.90 -9.13 -7.69
N ARG A 68 -28.20 -9.46 -8.79
CA ARG A 68 -26.80 -9.11 -9.04
C ARG A 68 -26.65 -7.60 -9.09
N GLU A 69 -25.68 -7.09 -8.35
CA GLU A 69 -25.27 -5.70 -8.43
C GLU A 69 -23.87 -5.68 -9.07
N ASP A 70 -23.86 -5.39 -10.37
CA ASP A 70 -22.64 -5.06 -11.09
C ASP A 70 -22.21 -3.65 -10.67
N THR A 71 -21.30 -3.57 -9.71
CA THR A 71 -20.87 -2.29 -9.17
C THR A 71 -20.05 -1.48 -10.19
N VAL A 72 -19.55 -2.08 -11.27
CA VAL A 72 -18.69 -1.38 -12.23
C VAL A 72 -18.79 -1.94 -13.66
N GLY A 73 -19.65 -1.34 -14.49
CA GLY A 73 -19.59 -1.54 -15.94
C GLY A 73 -18.20 -1.14 -16.47
N ARG A 74 -17.58 -2.03 -17.27
CA ARG A 74 -16.18 -2.00 -17.76
C ARG A 74 -15.11 -2.54 -16.78
N GLY A 75 -15.18 -3.85 -16.51
CA GLY A 75 -13.96 -4.69 -16.42
C GLY A 75 -13.01 -4.49 -15.23
N GLY A 76 -13.45 -3.91 -14.11
CA GLY A 76 -12.58 -3.73 -12.94
C GLY A 76 -13.23 -3.84 -11.56
N GLY A 77 -14.54 -4.06 -11.48
CA GLY A 77 -15.26 -4.24 -10.22
C GLY A 77 -15.31 -5.69 -9.76
N THR A 78 -15.31 -5.91 -8.45
CA THR A 78 -15.71 -7.21 -7.88
C THR A 78 -17.23 -7.25 -7.88
N ASP A 79 -17.82 -8.17 -8.66
CA ASP A 79 -19.28 -8.31 -8.70
C ASP A 79 -19.81 -8.80 -7.36
N THR A 80 -21.00 -8.34 -6.98
CA THR A 80 -21.63 -8.73 -5.73
C THR A 80 -23.03 -9.26 -5.93
N VAL A 81 -23.43 -10.18 -5.06
CA VAL A 81 -24.79 -10.67 -4.95
C VAL A 81 -25.32 -10.45 -3.54
N ARG A 82 -26.61 -10.22 -3.45
CA ARG A 82 -27.30 -10.20 -2.17
C ARG A 82 -27.88 -11.59 -1.90
N VAL A 83 -27.67 -12.07 -0.68
CA VAL A 83 -28.23 -13.33 -0.19
C VAL A 83 -29.25 -13.02 0.89
N TRP A 84 -30.35 -13.76 0.89
CA TRP A 84 -31.42 -13.68 1.87
C TRP A 84 -31.60 -15.05 2.49
N TYR A 85 -31.71 -15.12 3.81
CA TYR A 85 -31.93 -16.38 4.53
C TYR A 85 -32.75 -16.13 5.79
N ASP A 86 -33.43 -17.17 6.26
CA ASP A 86 -34.13 -17.17 7.54
C ASP A 86 -33.36 -18.04 8.53
N HIS A 87 -33.16 -17.52 9.74
CA HIS A 87 -32.65 -18.31 10.84
C HIS A 87 -33.50 -18.03 12.08
N ALA A 88 -34.08 -19.09 12.65
CA ALA A 88 -34.97 -19.02 13.81
C ALA A 88 -36.16 -18.05 13.63
N GLY A 89 -36.71 -17.94 12.42
CA GLY A 89 -37.85 -17.06 12.11
C GLY A 89 -37.48 -15.58 11.93
N VAL A 90 -36.18 -15.26 11.88
CA VAL A 90 -35.67 -13.93 11.58
C VAL A 90 -35.03 -13.95 10.20
N ALA A 91 -35.48 -13.03 9.34
CA ALA A 91 -34.93 -12.85 8.01
C ALA A 91 -33.67 -11.97 8.03
N TYR A 92 -32.60 -12.46 7.41
CA TYR A 92 -31.32 -11.78 7.25
C TYR A 92 -31.04 -11.51 5.77
N SER A 93 -30.29 -10.46 5.51
CA SER A 93 -29.80 -10.16 4.17
C SER A 93 -28.41 -9.54 4.21
N LYS A 94 -27.49 -10.10 3.41
CA LYS A 94 -26.09 -9.67 3.34
C LYS A 94 -25.62 -9.65 1.90
N ARG A 95 -24.64 -8.80 1.61
CA ARG A 95 -24.00 -8.71 0.29
C ARG A 95 -22.69 -9.48 0.36
N ILE A 96 -22.48 -10.38 -0.59
CA ILE A 96 -21.24 -11.16 -0.73
C ILE A 96 -20.65 -10.98 -2.12
N LEU A 97 -19.35 -11.25 -2.25
CA LEU A 97 -18.72 -11.32 -3.57
C LEU A 97 -19.29 -12.48 -4.40
N CYS A 98 -19.38 -12.29 -5.70
CA CYS A 98 -19.51 -13.39 -6.64
C CYS A 98 -18.19 -14.17 -6.73
N GLY A 99 -18.28 -15.49 -6.88
CA GLY A 99 -17.12 -16.39 -6.85
C GLY A 99 -16.10 -16.08 -7.94
N SER A 100 -14.81 -16.05 -7.54
CA SER A 100 -13.56 -16.03 -8.33
C SER A 100 -13.48 -15.14 -9.60
N ALA A 101 -12.33 -15.17 -10.28
CA ALA A 101 -11.86 -14.17 -11.24
C ALA A 101 -12.72 -13.97 -12.52
N GLY A 102 -13.78 -14.75 -12.72
CA GLY A 102 -14.69 -14.65 -13.87
C GLY A 102 -15.87 -13.68 -13.69
N GLY A 103 -16.03 -13.07 -12.50
CA GLY A 103 -17.26 -12.33 -12.18
C GLY A 103 -18.47 -13.27 -12.07
N CYS A 104 -19.70 -12.74 -11.88
CA CYS A 104 -20.89 -13.62 -11.88
C CYS A 104 -21.30 -14.08 -13.31
N THR A 105 -20.35 -14.32 -14.21
CA THR A 105 -20.66 -14.66 -15.62
C THR A 105 -21.43 -15.98 -15.74
N GLU A 106 -21.17 -16.93 -14.84
CA GLU A 106 -22.04 -18.09 -14.59
C GLU A 106 -22.69 -17.88 -13.22
N GLU A 107 -24.01 -17.71 -13.23
CA GLU A 107 -24.82 -17.37 -12.05
C GLU A 107 -24.49 -18.28 -10.85
N PRO A 108 -24.30 -17.73 -9.63
CA PRO A 108 -24.53 -18.55 -8.45
C PRO A 108 -25.99 -19.07 -8.53
N PRO A 109 -26.24 -20.34 -8.17
CA PRO A 109 -27.58 -20.92 -8.23
C PRO A 109 -28.58 -20.04 -7.47
N PRO A 110 -29.88 -20.03 -7.87
CA PRO A 110 -30.91 -19.19 -7.25
C PRO A 110 -31.04 -19.45 -5.74
N THR A 111 -30.57 -20.60 -5.29
CA THR A 111 -30.41 -20.96 -3.88
C THR A 111 -29.00 -21.45 -3.62
N MET A 112 -28.43 -21.10 -2.48
CA MET A 112 -27.13 -21.62 -2.03
C MET A 112 -27.16 -22.01 -0.55
N THR A 113 -26.31 -22.96 -0.18
CA THR A 113 -26.15 -23.35 1.22
C THR A 113 -25.25 -22.34 1.93
N LEU A 114 -25.69 -21.86 3.10
CA LEU A 114 -24.88 -21.12 4.05
C LEU A 114 -24.66 -21.96 5.30
N TRP A 115 -23.49 -21.84 5.91
CA TRP A 115 -23.26 -22.27 7.29
C TRP A 115 -23.22 -21.02 8.16
N VAL A 116 -24.20 -20.92 9.06
CA VAL A 116 -24.46 -19.75 9.90
C VAL A 116 -24.05 -20.06 11.33
N ASP A 117 -23.43 -19.09 12.02
CA ASP A 117 -23.15 -19.20 13.46
C ASP A 117 -24.48 -19.07 14.24
N PRO A 118 -24.90 -20.08 15.02
CA PRO A 118 -26.17 -20.01 15.75
C PRO A 118 -26.17 -18.94 16.85
N GLU A 119 -25.01 -18.56 17.38
CA GLU A 119 -24.89 -17.50 18.39
C GLU A 119 -24.82 -16.10 17.74
N ARG A 120 -24.34 -16.04 16.49
CA ARG A 120 -24.19 -14.81 15.70
C ARG A 120 -24.71 -15.03 14.28
N PRO A 121 -26.03 -15.03 14.07
CA PRO A 121 -26.63 -15.42 12.79
C PRO A 121 -26.26 -14.50 11.62
N ASP A 122 -25.63 -13.35 11.87
CA ASP A 122 -25.09 -12.47 10.84
C ASP A 122 -23.72 -12.91 10.30
N GLU A 123 -22.99 -13.76 11.02
CA GLU A 123 -21.75 -14.41 10.59
C GLU A 123 -22.07 -15.71 9.84
N PHE A 124 -21.61 -15.81 8.59
CA PHE A 124 -21.81 -17.01 7.79
C PHE A 124 -20.69 -17.23 6.78
N VAL A 125 -20.60 -18.46 6.31
CA VAL A 125 -19.83 -18.83 5.12
C VAL A 125 -20.77 -19.46 4.11
N ALA A 126 -20.65 -19.03 2.86
CA ALA A 126 -21.39 -19.57 1.73
C ALA A 126 -20.67 -20.79 1.13
N GLU A 127 -21.41 -21.58 0.36
CA GLU A 127 -20.90 -22.74 -0.38
C GLU A 127 -19.73 -22.43 -1.31
N ASN A 128 -19.73 -21.25 -1.91
CA ASN A 128 -18.61 -20.74 -2.72
C ASN A 128 -17.38 -20.29 -1.90
N GLY A 129 -17.45 -20.41 -0.57
CA GLY A 129 -16.38 -20.03 0.37
C GLY A 129 -16.31 -18.56 0.72
N ASN A 130 -17.20 -17.71 0.21
CA ASN A 130 -17.29 -16.32 0.63
C ASN A 130 -17.97 -16.19 1.98
N THR A 131 -17.54 -15.22 2.76
CA THR A 131 -18.12 -14.88 4.06
C THR A 131 -18.95 -13.59 3.98
N ASP A 132 -19.65 -13.27 5.06
CA ASP A 132 -20.33 -11.99 5.29
C ASP A 132 -19.42 -10.76 5.11
N ASP A 133 -18.12 -10.91 5.36
CA ASP A 133 -17.12 -9.83 5.23
C ASP A 133 -16.37 -9.84 3.88
N SER A 134 -16.88 -10.58 2.89
CA SER A 134 -16.19 -10.75 1.61
C SER A 134 -16.04 -9.45 0.82
N VAL A 135 -16.91 -8.45 1.03
CA VAL A 135 -16.86 -7.13 0.34
C VAL A 135 -15.79 -6.19 0.93
N PHE A 136 -15.13 -6.58 2.03
CA PHE A 136 -14.17 -5.72 2.70
C PHE A 136 -12.89 -5.51 1.86
N VAL A 137 -12.34 -4.30 1.86
CA VAL A 137 -11.16 -3.92 1.04
C VAL A 137 -9.94 -4.80 1.34
N LEU A 138 -9.78 -5.24 2.59
CA LEU A 138 -8.69 -6.16 2.98
C LEU A 138 -8.88 -7.59 2.45
N ASN A 139 -10.04 -7.92 1.87
CA ASN A 139 -10.26 -9.20 1.19
C ASN A 139 -9.66 -9.23 -0.24
N ALA A 140 -9.09 -8.13 -0.73
CA ALA A 140 -8.47 -8.10 -2.05
C ALA A 140 -7.05 -8.70 -2.02
N TRP A 141 -6.86 -9.85 -2.68
CA TRP A 141 -5.54 -10.49 -2.85
C TRP A 141 -4.51 -9.56 -3.50
N GLY A 142 -4.96 -8.70 -4.42
CA GLY A 142 -4.10 -7.70 -5.09
C GLY A 142 -3.51 -6.64 -4.15
N GLY A 143 -4.03 -6.48 -2.94
CA GLY A 143 -3.46 -5.53 -1.99
C GLY A 143 -2.12 -5.97 -1.40
N ILE A 144 -1.83 -7.28 -1.33
CA ILE A 144 -0.52 -7.80 -0.85
C ILE A 144 0.63 -7.35 -1.77
N PRO A 145 0.63 -7.66 -3.09
CA PRO A 145 1.72 -7.23 -3.96
C PRO A 145 1.81 -5.70 -4.05
N PHE A 146 0.69 -4.98 -3.93
CA PHE A 146 0.69 -3.52 -3.88
C PHE A 146 1.41 -3.00 -2.62
N GLY A 147 1.06 -3.52 -1.44
CA GLY A 147 1.73 -3.16 -0.17
C GLY A 147 3.22 -3.49 -0.18
N LEU A 148 3.60 -4.66 -0.71
CA LEU A 148 5.00 -5.04 -0.90
C LEU A 148 5.72 -4.12 -1.90
N GLY A 149 5.05 -3.67 -2.96
CA GLY A 149 5.59 -2.69 -3.90
C GLY A 149 5.96 -1.37 -3.22
N PHE A 150 5.08 -0.84 -2.38
CA PHE A 150 5.40 0.34 -1.55
C PHE A 150 6.54 0.07 -0.58
N ALA A 151 6.58 -1.12 0.04
CA ALA A 151 7.67 -1.49 0.93
C ALA A 151 9.02 -1.46 0.19
N VAL A 152 9.10 -2.01 -1.02
CA VAL A 152 10.32 -1.96 -1.86
C VAL A 152 10.72 -0.51 -2.19
N ILE A 153 9.77 0.33 -2.58
CA ILE A 153 10.03 1.75 -2.86
C ILE A 153 10.55 2.47 -1.61
N GLY A 154 9.89 2.30 -0.47
CA GLY A 154 10.31 2.88 0.82
C GLY A 154 11.71 2.42 1.22
N GLY A 155 11.99 1.12 1.10
CA GLY A 155 13.30 0.53 1.35
C GLY A 155 14.40 1.11 0.45
N PHE A 156 14.10 1.32 -0.83
CA PHE A 156 15.04 1.96 -1.76
C PHE A 156 15.33 3.42 -1.39
N ILE A 157 14.31 4.18 -0.96
CA ILE A 157 14.50 5.56 -0.48
C ILE A 157 15.36 5.58 0.79
N VAL A 158 15.09 4.68 1.75
CA VAL A 158 15.92 4.54 2.96
C VAL A 158 17.37 4.26 2.55
N LEU A 159 17.59 3.25 1.69
CA LEU A 159 18.91 2.84 1.23
C LEU A 159 19.70 3.99 0.60
N THR A 160 19.07 4.74 -0.30
CA THR A 160 19.70 5.89 -0.96
C THR A 160 19.93 7.08 -0.02
N GLY A 161 19.12 7.24 1.02
CA GLY A 161 19.29 8.29 2.04
C GLY A 161 20.39 7.98 3.07
N VAL A 162 20.68 6.69 3.32
CA VAL A 162 21.75 6.25 4.23
C VAL A 162 23.07 5.97 3.53
N MET A 163 23.06 5.69 2.22
CA MET A 163 24.30 5.49 1.49
C MET A 163 25.11 6.79 1.48
N PRO A 164 26.39 6.75 1.90
CA PRO A 164 27.24 7.91 1.82
C PRO A 164 27.30 8.33 0.37
N GLU A 165 26.98 9.60 0.12
CA GLU A 165 27.06 10.23 -1.18
C GLU A 165 28.51 10.05 -1.64
N ARG A 166 28.78 9.00 -2.44
CA ARG A 166 30.08 8.80 -3.07
C ARG A 166 30.29 10.05 -3.87
N SER A 167 31.05 10.96 -3.29
CA SER A 167 31.28 12.30 -3.78
C SER A 167 31.56 12.14 -5.26
N ARG A 168 30.57 12.50 -6.09
CA ARG A 168 30.84 12.88 -7.46
C ARG A 168 31.77 14.04 -7.26
N VAL A 169 33.06 13.77 -7.33
CA VAL A 169 34.08 14.77 -7.55
C VAL A 169 33.64 15.40 -8.85
N ARG A 170 32.82 16.44 -8.72
CA ARG A 170 32.59 17.43 -9.75
C ARG A 170 33.99 17.97 -9.91
N ARG A 171 34.77 17.35 -10.81
CA ARG A 171 35.98 17.96 -11.33
C ARG A 171 35.45 19.23 -11.96
N LEU A 172 35.45 20.31 -11.18
CA LEU A 172 35.41 21.64 -11.72
C LEU A 172 36.46 21.61 -12.83
N PRO A 173 36.10 21.92 -14.09
CA PRO A 173 37.10 21.98 -15.14
C PRO A 173 38.24 22.86 -14.63
N PRO A 174 39.51 22.46 -14.85
CA PRO A 174 40.65 23.21 -14.35
C PRO A 174 40.45 24.66 -14.72
N ARG A 175 40.49 25.53 -13.71
CA ARG A 175 40.41 26.97 -13.87
C ARG A 175 41.58 27.34 -14.77
N GLY A 176 41.32 27.53 -16.06
CA GLY A 176 42.33 27.83 -17.05
C GLY A 176 43.15 29.04 -16.61
N PRO A 177 44.45 29.07 -16.92
CA PRO A 177 45.31 30.17 -16.52
C PRO A 177 44.82 31.46 -17.20
N GLY A 178 44.48 32.44 -16.36
CA GLY A 178 44.46 33.86 -16.72
C GLY A 178 43.67 34.25 -17.96
N SER A 179 42.37 34.51 -17.80
CA SER A 179 41.78 35.60 -18.58
C SER A 179 42.27 36.91 -17.93
N PRO A 180 43.07 37.74 -18.62
CA PRO A 180 43.53 39.01 -18.07
C PRO A 180 42.29 39.86 -17.77
N ARG A 181 42.14 40.24 -16.49
CA ARG A 181 41.18 41.28 -16.08
C ARG A 181 41.49 42.51 -16.92
N ILE A 182 40.65 42.78 -17.92
CA ILE A 182 40.62 44.07 -18.60
C ILE A 182 40.26 45.10 -17.55
N ARG A 183 41.30 45.74 -17.02
CA ARG A 183 41.24 46.91 -16.15
C ARG A 183 40.60 47.99 -17.00
N ARG A 184 39.27 48.09 -16.97
CA ARG A 184 38.52 49.22 -17.53
C ARG A 184 38.98 50.46 -16.79
N THR A 185 40.00 51.12 -17.33
CA THR A 185 40.46 52.43 -16.92
C THR A 185 39.32 53.41 -17.11
N GLY A 186 38.81 53.95 -16.01
CA GLY A 186 37.78 55.00 -15.98
C GLY A 186 38.31 56.33 -16.50
N ARG A 187 38.60 56.43 -17.80
CA ARG A 187 39.07 57.67 -18.44
C ARG A 187 38.37 58.02 -19.75
N ALA A 188 37.10 57.65 -19.90
CA ALA A 188 36.26 58.02 -21.05
C ALA A 188 34.89 58.59 -20.65
N ARG A 189 34.81 59.31 -19.51
CA ARG A 189 33.57 59.99 -19.07
C ARG A 189 33.71 61.50 -18.87
N ARG A 190 34.61 62.16 -19.61
CA ARG A 190 34.83 63.63 -19.53
C ARG A 190 34.67 64.43 -20.83
N THR A 191 34.21 63.83 -21.93
CA THR A 191 34.07 64.55 -23.23
C THR A 191 32.64 64.71 -23.73
N ARG A 192 31.61 64.50 -22.89
CA ARG A 192 30.20 64.69 -23.29
C ARG A 192 29.46 65.84 -22.57
N ALA A 193 30.19 66.79 -22.00
CA ALA A 193 29.62 67.96 -21.31
C ALA A 193 29.96 69.30 -21.98
N ARG A 194 30.23 69.34 -23.29
CA ARG A 194 30.57 70.59 -24.01
C ARG A 194 29.93 70.74 -25.39
N ARG A 195 28.74 70.17 -25.57
CA ARG A 195 27.85 70.47 -26.70
C ARG A 195 26.39 70.43 -26.25
N ARG A 196 25.99 71.46 -25.51
CA ARG A 196 24.67 72.08 -25.56
C ARG A 196 24.85 73.54 -25.17
#